data_AF-A0A0C1WCH2-F1
#
_entry.id   AF-A0A0C1WCH2-F1
#
_cell.length_a   1.000
_cell.length_b   1.000
_cell.length_c   1.000
_cell.angle_alpha   90.00
_cell.angle_beta   90.00
_cell.angle_gamma   90.00
#
_symmetry.space_group_name_H-M   'P 1'
#
loop_
_entity.id
_entity.type
_entity.pdbx_description
1 polymer ?
#
loop_
_entity_poly.entity_id
_entity_poly.type
_entity_poly.pdbx_seq_one_letter_code
_entity_poly.pdbx_strand_id
1 'polypeptide(L)'
;MLEAISLFFGAFLDATIGPNLFVPGEPFLLAAGYQLHQGIIWGVIAVLIGGWLGDQLSYFIGKRSGSKAQRKLIRWQAKTKRPIARCRLLMKKRGNVILIFARLLGPVAWVVPFMAGSVNVSWKRFTVCSSIGLILGVGQFVVAGYLLASGLQTWLPLDSLKLILIEHKLLIASVLVAVTFTIVAWQKNWSRKWTKSLTALVLCLVAANYGHFFYLADDNVLQVEPTEIQPIAFNDLGFKVYPGRSNVFDAQAVNLVYVGESPRTLMQELGWLENQTFSRNDIELSDYVSLLKQKLPPVSDLFWNGKPQAMAFQEPGSLLKRSHIRWWQAGLEASSNQSVWVGAISYDDGLKLAHYSGIVTVLHRIDPNVDSERDRLANQIEMSHLALVGELHSLAQPVAMDNKHDYYSDGNVLLISEPSVALNVSNQRPDTKMAPNDEASISAISELSPGVI
;
A
#
# COMPACT_ATOMS: atom_id res chain seq x y z
N MET A 1 -7.32 15.47 37.78
CA MET A 1 -8.03 16.75 37.99
C MET A 1 -7.22 17.95 37.46
N LEU A 2 -5.92 18.06 37.79
CA LEU A 2 -5.01 19.11 37.28
C LEU A 2 -4.89 19.14 35.74
N GLU A 3 -4.88 17.98 35.09
CA GLU A 3 -4.80 17.90 33.62
C GLU A 3 -6.06 18.41 32.92
N ALA A 4 -7.25 18.18 33.47
CA ALA A 4 -8.48 18.72 32.89
C ALA A 4 -8.54 20.26 32.97
N ILE A 5 -7.91 20.84 34.00
CA ILE A 5 -7.84 22.29 34.17
C ILE A 5 -6.93 22.92 33.10
N SER A 6 -5.78 22.31 32.79
CA SER A 6 -4.91 22.82 31.73
C SER A 6 -5.58 22.74 30.35
N LEU A 7 -6.29 21.64 30.05
CA LEU A 7 -7.07 21.48 28.83
C LEU A 7 -8.19 22.53 28.71
N PHE A 8 -8.89 22.80 29.81
CA PHE A 8 -9.91 23.85 29.87
C PHE A 8 -9.31 25.23 29.54
N PHE A 9 -8.24 25.63 30.22
CA PHE A 9 -7.62 26.93 30.01
C PHE A 9 -7.00 27.07 28.63
N GLY A 10 -6.41 26.00 28.08
CA GLY A 10 -5.90 25.98 26.71
C GLY A 10 -6.99 26.29 25.68
N ALA A 11 -8.11 25.55 25.75
CA ALA A 11 -9.25 25.76 24.85
C ALA A 11 -9.94 27.13 25.08
N PHE A 12 -10.03 27.58 26.34
CA PHE A 12 -10.61 28.88 26.68
C PHE A 12 -9.79 30.05 26.14
N LEU A 13 -8.46 30.00 26.27
CA LEU A 13 -7.58 31.06 25.80
C LEU A 13 -7.51 31.11 24.26
N ASP A 14 -7.52 29.96 23.58
CA ASP A 14 -7.60 29.88 22.10
C ASP A 14 -8.94 30.41 21.56
N ALA A 15 -10.05 30.16 22.26
CA ALA A 15 -11.36 30.70 21.86
C ALA A 15 -11.53 32.20 22.21
N THR A 16 -10.70 32.74 23.10
CA THR A 16 -10.79 34.13 23.56
C THR A 16 -9.97 35.07 22.68
N ILE A 17 -10.60 36.10 22.12
CA ILE A 17 -9.96 37.10 21.26
C ILE A 17 -8.84 37.85 22.01
N GLY A 18 -7.61 37.77 21.49
CA GLY A 18 -6.41 38.37 22.07
C GLY A 18 -5.42 37.32 22.57
N PRO A 19 -5.72 36.58 23.65
CA PRO A 19 -4.88 35.47 24.12
C PRO A 19 -4.66 34.38 23.07
N ASN A 20 -5.63 34.16 22.20
CA ASN A 20 -5.57 33.18 21.11
C ASN A 20 -4.44 33.38 20.10
N LEU A 21 -3.83 34.56 20.03
CA LEU A 21 -2.65 34.78 19.21
C LEU A 21 -1.39 34.08 19.77
N PHE A 22 -1.37 33.80 21.08
CA PHE A 22 -0.22 33.24 21.79
C PHE A 22 -0.42 31.79 22.21
N VAL A 23 -1.67 31.36 22.37
CA VAL A 23 -2.01 30.01 22.84
C VAL A 23 -2.68 29.24 21.72
N PRO A 24 -1.97 28.31 21.03
CA PRO A 24 -2.57 27.45 20.03
C PRO A 24 -3.48 26.42 20.72
N GLY A 25 -4.74 26.33 20.28
CA GLY A 25 -5.72 25.41 20.87
C GLY A 25 -5.52 23.94 20.49
N GLU A 26 -5.00 23.66 19.29
CA GLU A 26 -4.97 22.32 18.68
C GLU A 26 -4.30 21.26 19.57
N PRO A 27 -3.15 21.51 20.22
CA PRO A 27 -2.52 20.53 21.11
C PRO A 27 -3.42 20.09 22.27
N PHE A 28 -4.18 21.01 22.85
CA PHE A 28 -5.09 20.71 23.96
C PHE A 28 -6.29 19.88 23.48
N LEU A 29 -6.81 20.17 22.29
CA LEU A 29 -7.93 19.41 21.71
C LEU A 29 -7.50 17.97 21.37
N LEU A 30 -6.29 17.79 20.82
CA LEU A 30 -5.71 16.47 20.55
C LEU A 30 -5.45 15.69 21.84
N ALA A 31 -4.91 16.34 22.87
CA ALA A 31 -4.68 15.73 24.18
C ALA A 31 -5.98 15.27 24.85
N ALA A 32 -7.09 16.00 24.68
CA ALA A 32 -8.40 15.56 25.12
C ALA A 32 -8.88 14.28 24.40
N GLY A 33 -8.60 14.14 23.11
CA GLY A 33 -8.83 12.90 22.35
C GLY A 33 -7.99 11.72 22.84
N TYR A 34 -6.72 11.97 23.17
CA TYR A 34 -5.84 10.97 23.76
C TYR A 34 -6.35 10.50 25.14
N GLN A 35 -6.79 11.42 26.00
CA GLN A 35 -7.41 11.07 27.29
C GLN A 35 -8.70 10.27 27.11
N LEU A 36 -9.50 10.59 26.08
CA LEU A 36 -10.71 9.83 25.76
C LEU A 36 -10.39 8.37 25.42
N HIS A 37 -9.30 8.12 24.69
CA HIS A 37 -8.83 6.76 24.41
C HIS A 37 -8.45 5.99 25.67
N GLN A 38 -7.90 6.67 26.68
CA GLN A 38 -7.61 6.08 27.99
C GLN A 38 -8.87 5.89 28.87
N GLY A 39 -10.06 6.16 28.35
CA GLY A 39 -11.33 6.08 29.10
C GLY A 39 -11.63 7.32 29.95
N ILE A 40 -10.83 8.38 29.86
CA ILE A 40 -10.98 9.60 30.66
C ILE A 40 -11.78 10.65 29.87
N ILE A 41 -13.08 10.73 30.12
CA ILE A 41 -13.98 11.64 29.39
C ILE A 41 -13.83 13.12 29.80
N TRP A 42 -13.28 13.39 30.99
CA TRP A 42 -13.21 14.73 31.57
C TRP A 42 -12.39 15.73 30.73
N GLY A 43 -11.39 15.24 29.98
CA GLY A 43 -10.61 16.09 29.07
C GLY A 43 -11.47 16.67 27.95
N VAL A 44 -12.37 15.87 27.36
CA VAL A 44 -13.30 16.29 26.30
C VAL A 44 -14.30 17.33 26.83
N ILE A 45 -14.84 17.08 28.01
CA ILE A 45 -15.77 18.01 28.67
C ILE A 45 -15.07 19.35 28.95
N ALA A 46 -13.83 19.31 29.45
CA ALA A 46 -13.04 20.49 29.75
C ALA A 46 -12.79 21.37 28.51
N VAL A 47 -12.37 20.78 27.37
CA VAL A 47 -12.14 21.55 26.14
C VAL A 47 -13.42 22.11 25.54
N LEU A 48 -14.55 21.40 25.63
CA LEU A 48 -15.85 21.88 25.16
C LEU A 48 -16.34 23.05 26.01
N ILE A 49 -16.29 22.96 27.34
CA ILE A 49 -16.72 24.06 28.22
C ILE A 49 -15.78 25.26 28.05
N GLY A 50 -14.46 25.04 28.00
CA GLY A 50 -13.46 26.09 27.79
C GLY A 50 -13.68 26.84 26.48
N GLY A 51 -13.80 26.11 25.37
CA GLY A 51 -14.09 26.69 24.06
C GLY A 51 -15.43 27.41 24.00
N TRP A 52 -16.48 26.87 24.63
CA TRP A 52 -17.79 27.51 24.69
C TRP A 52 -17.76 28.84 25.45
N LEU A 53 -17.13 28.87 26.63
CA LEU A 53 -16.99 30.09 27.44
C LEU A 53 -16.14 31.15 26.73
N GLY A 54 -15.05 30.73 26.07
CA GLY A 54 -14.20 31.63 25.29
C GLY A 54 -14.97 32.26 24.12
N ASP A 55 -15.77 31.47 23.38
CA ASP A 55 -16.64 31.99 22.32
C ASP A 55 -17.64 33.02 22.85
N GLN A 56 -18.31 32.74 23.97
CA GLN A 56 -19.26 33.68 24.58
C GLN A 56 -18.56 34.99 24.98
N LEU A 57 -17.39 34.89 25.64
CA LEU A 57 -16.62 36.04 26.07
C LEU A 57 -16.18 36.89 24.87
N SER A 58 -15.62 36.26 23.84
CA SER A 58 -15.24 36.92 22.57
C SER A 58 -16.41 37.64 21.91
N TYR A 59 -17.60 37.01 21.91
CA TYR A 59 -18.82 37.63 21.40
C TYR A 59 -19.23 38.87 22.19
N PHE A 60 -19.21 38.82 23.52
CA PHE A 60 -19.56 39.98 24.35
C PHE A 60 -18.53 41.11 24.24
N ILE A 61 -17.23 40.78 24.13
CA ILE A 61 -16.17 41.75 23.83
C ILE A 61 -16.45 42.42 22.47
N GLY A 62 -16.83 41.62 21.46
CA GLY A 62 -17.26 42.11 20.15
C GLY A 62 -18.47 43.04 20.21
N LYS A 63 -19.48 42.67 20.99
CA LYS A 63 -20.73 43.46 21.15
C LYS A 63 -20.48 44.81 21.83
N ARG A 64 -19.66 44.83 22.89
CA ARG A 64 -19.36 46.06 23.65
C ARG A 64 -18.34 46.95 22.97
N SER A 65 -17.29 46.37 22.43
CA SER A 65 -16.08 47.10 22.00
C SER A 65 -15.76 46.96 20.51
N GLY A 66 -16.48 46.13 19.75
CA GLY A 66 -16.16 45.81 18.36
C GLY A 66 -16.10 47.02 17.43
N SER A 67 -17.05 47.96 17.56
CA SER A 67 -17.07 49.16 16.71
C SER A 67 -15.94 50.14 17.00
N LYS A 68 -15.46 50.22 18.24
CA LYS A 68 -14.30 51.03 18.65
C LYS A 68 -13.00 50.37 18.20
N ALA A 69 -12.86 49.07 18.44
CA ALA A 69 -11.70 48.27 18.08
C ALA A 69 -11.48 48.25 16.55
N GLN A 70 -12.52 48.00 15.76
CA GLN A 70 -12.44 48.02 14.29
C GLN A 70 -12.04 49.41 13.76
N ARG A 71 -12.57 50.50 14.34
CA ARG A 71 -12.18 51.87 13.95
C ARG A 71 -10.73 52.19 14.32
N LYS A 72 -10.22 51.68 15.44
CA LYS A 72 -8.81 51.83 15.82
C LYS A 72 -7.91 51.03 14.88
N LEU A 73 -8.28 49.79 14.56
CA LEU A 73 -7.53 48.91 13.67
C LEU A 73 -7.48 49.45 12.23
N ILE A 74 -8.59 49.97 11.71
CA ILE A 74 -8.62 50.58 10.37
C ILE A 74 -7.76 51.85 10.32
N ARG A 75 -7.71 52.64 11.40
CA ARG A 75 -6.83 53.81 11.49
C ARG A 75 -5.35 53.43 11.53
N TRP A 76 -5.02 52.37 12.27
CA TRP A 76 -3.64 51.89 12.37
C TRP A 76 -3.18 51.18 11.09
N GLN A 77 -4.04 50.38 10.46
CA GLN A 77 -3.72 49.62 9.25
C GLN A 77 -4.85 49.72 8.23
N ALA A 78 -4.77 50.73 7.35
CA ALA A 78 -5.83 51.05 6.38
C ALA A 78 -6.21 49.88 5.45
N LYS A 79 -5.28 48.96 5.16
CA LYS A 79 -5.50 47.76 4.34
C LYS A 79 -6.59 46.83 4.93
N THR A 80 -6.84 46.87 6.24
CA THR A 80 -7.84 46.03 6.93
C THR A 80 -9.29 46.45 6.66
N LYS A 81 -9.52 47.66 6.12
CA LYS A 81 -10.87 48.18 5.82
C LYS A 81 -11.67 47.27 4.88
N ARG A 82 -11.05 46.79 3.80
CA ARG A 82 -11.69 45.93 2.79
C ARG A 82 -12.04 44.53 3.36
N PRO A 83 -11.13 43.80 4.02
CA PRO A 83 -11.44 42.53 4.69
C PRO A 83 -12.58 42.64 5.72
N ILE A 84 -12.55 43.65 6.59
CA ILE A 84 -13.59 43.85 7.61
C ILE A 84 -14.96 44.11 6.96
N ALA A 85 -15.01 44.93 5.91
CA ALA A 85 -16.24 45.19 5.16
C ALA A 85 -16.78 43.92 4.48
N ARG A 86 -15.91 43.11 3.86
CA ARG A 86 -16.30 41.82 3.28
C ARG A 86 -16.82 40.85 4.33
N CYS A 87 -16.14 40.75 5.48
CA CYS A 87 -16.58 39.92 6.60
C CYS A 87 -17.97 40.33 7.11
N ARG A 88 -18.22 41.63 7.30
CA ARG A 88 -19.55 42.14 7.67
C ARG A 88 -20.62 41.78 6.63
N LEU A 89 -20.32 41.93 5.34
CA LEU A 89 -21.25 41.56 4.26
C LEU A 89 -21.54 40.05 4.26
N LEU A 90 -20.51 39.22 4.43
CA LEU A 90 -20.63 37.77 4.53
C LEU A 90 -21.45 37.34 5.75
N MET A 91 -21.19 37.93 6.92
CA MET A 91 -21.98 37.71 8.14
C MET A 91 -23.45 38.11 7.96
N LYS A 92 -23.73 39.17 7.20
CA LYS A 92 -25.10 39.58 6.88
C LYS A 92 -25.80 38.60 5.93
N LYS A 93 -25.10 38.09 4.91
CA LYS A 93 -25.67 37.20 3.88
C LYS A 93 -25.76 35.74 4.31
N ARG A 94 -24.77 35.23 5.04
CA ARG A 94 -24.59 33.80 5.37
C ARG A 94 -24.18 33.58 6.84
N GLY A 95 -24.61 34.45 7.75
CA GLY A 95 -24.19 34.45 9.16
C GLY A 95 -24.28 33.09 9.85
N ASN A 96 -25.40 32.38 9.72
CA ASN A 96 -25.58 31.08 10.37
C ASN A 96 -24.56 30.04 9.88
N VAL A 97 -24.35 29.95 8.56
CA VAL A 97 -23.39 29.01 7.96
C VAL A 97 -21.97 29.35 8.43
N ILE A 98 -21.61 30.63 8.44
CA ILE A 98 -20.29 31.07 8.89
C ILE A 98 -20.09 30.74 10.36
N LEU A 99 -21.09 30.97 11.21
CA LEU A 99 -21.00 30.67 12.65
C LEU A 99 -20.81 29.17 12.92
N ILE A 100 -21.45 28.30 12.13
CA ILE A 100 -21.34 26.85 12.27
C ILE A 100 -19.99 26.33 11.74
N PHE A 101 -19.58 26.76 10.55
CA PHE A 101 -18.43 26.16 9.85
C PHE A 101 -17.10 26.89 10.05
N ALA A 102 -17.09 28.11 10.61
CA ALA A 102 -15.86 28.88 10.77
C ALA A 102 -14.76 28.13 11.56
N ARG A 103 -15.15 27.29 12.52
CA ARG A 103 -14.20 26.54 13.35
C ARG A 103 -13.41 25.48 12.58
N LEU A 104 -13.92 25.03 11.43
CA LEU A 104 -13.21 24.10 10.55
C LEU A 104 -12.16 24.78 9.68
N LEU A 105 -12.17 26.12 9.60
CA LEU A 105 -11.32 26.90 8.69
C LEU A 105 -10.08 27.50 9.40
N GLY A 106 -9.67 26.92 10.53
CA GLY A 106 -8.45 27.29 11.26
C GLY A 106 -8.47 28.76 11.75
N PRO A 107 -7.53 29.63 11.34
CA PRO A 107 -7.38 30.99 11.87
C PRO A 107 -8.61 31.89 11.74
N VAL A 108 -9.55 31.54 10.84
CA VAL A 108 -10.82 32.27 10.70
C VAL A 108 -11.65 32.16 12.00
N ALA A 109 -11.61 31.01 12.66
CA ALA A 109 -12.36 30.72 13.89
C ALA A 109 -12.10 31.72 15.01
N TRP A 110 -10.84 32.16 15.14
CA TRP A 110 -10.36 33.09 16.17
C TRP A 110 -11.09 34.43 16.19
N VAL A 111 -11.62 34.86 15.04
CA VAL A 111 -12.16 36.23 14.87
C VAL A 111 -13.69 36.22 14.74
N VAL A 112 -14.30 35.08 14.41
CA VAL A 112 -15.74 34.98 14.11
C VAL A 112 -16.64 35.34 15.30
N PRO A 113 -16.42 34.82 16.53
CA PRO A 113 -17.25 35.19 17.69
C PRO A 113 -17.25 36.70 17.96
N PHE A 114 -16.07 37.32 17.93
CA PHE A 114 -15.92 38.76 18.08
C PHE A 114 -16.63 39.55 16.96
N MET A 115 -16.50 39.10 15.71
CA MET A 115 -17.15 39.74 14.57
C MET A 115 -18.67 39.62 14.65
N ALA A 116 -19.20 38.47 15.08
CA ALA A 116 -20.64 38.26 15.29
C ALA A 116 -21.20 39.21 16.35
N GLY A 117 -20.46 39.43 17.45
CA GLY A 117 -20.80 40.45 18.44
C GLY A 117 -20.78 41.86 17.85
N SER A 118 -19.76 42.20 17.05
CA SER A 118 -19.59 43.55 16.48
C SER A 118 -20.70 43.98 15.51
N VAL A 119 -21.38 43.02 14.88
CA VAL A 119 -22.51 43.26 13.98
C VAL A 119 -23.87 43.07 14.65
N ASN A 120 -23.90 42.91 15.98
CA ASN A 120 -25.11 42.70 16.78
C ASN A 120 -25.97 41.50 16.32
N VAL A 121 -25.35 40.36 16.00
CA VAL A 121 -26.10 39.09 15.92
C VAL A 121 -26.81 38.87 17.26
N SER A 122 -28.04 38.35 17.27
CA SER A 122 -28.72 38.08 18.55
C SER A 122 -28.02 36.95 19.31
N TRP A 123 -27.87 37.11 20.63
CA TRP A 123 -27.10 36.18 21.46
C TRP A 123 -27.60 34.74 21.35
N LYS A 124 -28.92 34.52 21.38
CA LYS A 124 -29.53 33.20 21.20
C LYS A 124 -29.10 32.53 19.88
N ARG A 125 -29.10 33.27 18.77
CA ARG A 125 -28.70 32.73 17.47
C ARG A 125 -27.21 32.41 17.43
N PHE A 126 -26.39 33.29 18.00
CA PHE A 126 -24.96 33.09 18.10
C PHE A 126 -24.63 31.84 18.92
N THR A 127 -25.14 31.72 20.14
CA THR A 127 -24.83 30.59 21.03
C THR A 127 -25.21 29.25 20.41
N VAL A 128 -26.40 29.14 19.80
CA VAL A 128 -26.82 27.89 19.13
C VAL A 128 -25.89 27.52 17.97
N CYS A 129 -25.63 28.47 17.05
CA CYS A 129 -24.78 28.20 15.89
C CYS A 129 -23.32 27.92 16.30
N SER A 130 -22.80 28.67 17.26
CA SER A 130 -21.41 28.54 17.76
C SER A 130 -21.23 27.23 18.53
N SER A 131 -22.22 26.77 19.29
CA SER A 131 -22.16 25.47 19.97
C SER A 131 -22.11 24.31 18.97
N ILE A 132 -22.88 24.37 17.88
CA ILE A 132 -22.80 23.36 16.81
C ILE A 132 -21.40 23.38 16.17
N GLY A 133 -20.90 24.56 15.84
CA GLY A 133 -19.56 24.72 15.27
C GLY A 133 -18.43 24.31 16.21
N LEU A 134 -18.60 24.52 17.52
CA LEU A 134 -17.71 24.03 18.57
C LEU A 134 -17.66 22.51 18.58
N ILE A 135 -18.82 21.83 18.59
CA ILE A 135 -18.87 20.37 18.59
C ILE A 135 -18.20 19.80 17.33
N LEU A 136 -18.47 20.36 16.15
CA LEU A 136 -17.85 19.92 14.91
C LEU A 136 -16.34 20.19 14.90
N GLY A 137 -15.93 21.42 15.24
CA GLY A 137 -14.54 21.84 15.18
C GLY A 137 -13.66 21.20 16.25
N VAL A 138 -14.14 21.08 17.49
CA VAL A 138 -13.42 20.35 18.56
C VAL A 138 -13.50 18.85 18.34
N GLY A 139 -14.68 18.35 17.91
CA GLY A 139 -14.92 16.94 17.67
C GLY A 139 -13.93 16.32 16.68
N GLN A 140 -13.62 16.99 15.57
CA GLN A 140 -12.61 16.48 14.61
C GLN A 140 -11.22 16.31 15.25
N PHE A 141 -10.78 17.21 16.14
CA PHE A 141 -9.49 17.10 16.81
C PHE A 141 -9.52 16.06 17.92
N VAL A 142 -10.62 15.94 18.65
CA VAL A 142 -10.80 14.89 19.66
C VAL A 142 -10.78 13.50 18.99
N VAL A 143 -11.49 13.34 17.86
CA VAL A 143 -11.45 12.10 17.07
C VAL A 143 -10.04 11.84 16.55
N ALA A 144 -9.36 12.85 15.98
CA ALA A 144 -7.98 12.69 15.51
C ALA A 144 -7.02 12.27 16.64
N GLY A 145 -7.13 12.89 17.82
CA GLY A 145 -6.34 12.53 19.01
C GLY A 145 -6.64 11.12 19.52
N TYR A 146 -7.91 10.72 19.51
CA TYR A 146 -8.32 9.36 19.85
C TYR A 146 -7.74 8.32 18.89
N LEU A 147 -7.81 8.59 17.57
CA LEU A 147 -7.26 7.71 16.55
C LEU A 147 -5.74 7.60 16.63
N LEU A 148 -5.04 8.72 16.86
CA LEU A 148 -3.59 8.75 17.10
C LEU A 148 -3.21 7.88 18.32
N ALA A 149 -4.00 7.94 19.39
CA ALA A 149 -3.80 7.16 20.60
C ALA A 149 -4.07 5.66 20.41
N SER A 150 -5.05 5.30 19.57
CA SER A 150 -5.43 3.92 19.27
C SER A 150 -4.42 3.15 18.40
N GLY A 151 -3.31 3.79 18.04
CA GLY A 151 -2.30 3.25 17.16
C GLY A 151 -2.68 3.48 15.70
N LEU A 152 -2.06 4.48 15.09
CA LEU A 152 -2.19 4.75 13.65
C LEU A 152 -1.81 3.51 12.81
N GLN A 153 -0.99 2.62 13.37
CA GLN A 153 -0.48 1.40 12.72
C GLN A 153 -1.57 0.34 12.46
N THR A 154 -2.66 0.34 13.25
CA THR A 154 -3.78 -0.59 13.06
C THR A 154 -4.62 -0.22 11.83
N TRP A 155 -4.70 1.08 11.50
CA TRP A 155 -5.51 1.60 10.39
C TRP A 155 -4.69 1.97 9.15
N LEU A 156 -3.45 2.41 9.36
CA LEU A 156 -2.45 2.72 8.35
C LEU A 156 -1.19 1.91 8.71
N PRO A 157 -0.98 0.72 8.15
CA PRO A 157 0.25 -0.04 8.38
C PRO A 157 1.41 0.77 7.79
N LEU A 158 2.06 1.57 8.64
CA LEU A 158 3.09 2.53 8.23
C LEU A 158 4.26 1.81 7.57
N ASP A 159 4.51 0.56 7.95
CA ASP A 159 5.56 -0.27 7.36
C ASP A 159 5.20 -0.68 5.92
N SER A 160 3.95 -1.04 5.65
CA SER A 160 3.47 -1.27 4.28
C SER A 160 3.54 0.00 3.44
N LEU A 161 3.16 1.16 4.00
CA LEU A 161 3.25 2.44 3.29
C LEU A 161 4.70 2.84 3.01
N LYS A 162 5.61 2.68 3.97
CA LYS A 162 7.04 2.90 3.78
C LYS A 162 7.57 2.00 2.66
N LEU A 163 7.21 0.71 2.66
CA LEU A 163 7.64 -0.23 1.64
C LEU A 163 7.16 0.19 0.25
N ILE A 164 5.88 0.56 0.11
CA ILE A 164 5.32 1.09 -1.14
C ILE A 164 6.09 2.33 -1.60
N LEU A 165 6.38 3.28 -0.70
CA LEU A 165 7.12 4.49 -1.03
C LEU A 165 8.58 4.21 -1.44
N ILE A 166 9.23 3.25 -0.77
CA ILE A 166 10.61 2.84 -1.08
C ILE A 166 10.68 2.20 -2.47
N GLU A 167 9.76 1.30 -2.80
CA GLU A 167 9.71 0.66 -4.12
C GLU A 167 9.38 1.67 -5.22
N HIS A 168 8.37 2.52 -5.00
CA HIS A 168 7.89 3.46 -6.02
C HIS A 168 8.73 4.75 -6.11
N LYS A 169 9.85 4.86 -5.38
CA LYS A 169 10.66 6.08 -5.30
C LYS A 169 11.09 6.61 -6.67
N LEU A 170 11.48 5.73 -7.60
CA LEU A 170 11.93 6.12 -8.95
C LEU A 170 10.77 6.62 -9.81
N LEU A 171 9.61 5.97 -9.73
CA LEU A 171 8.40 6.39 -10.43
C LEU A 171 7.91 7.75 -9.91
N ILE A 172 7.84 7.90 -8.59
CA ILE A 172 7.45 9.15 -7.93
C ILE A 172 8.40 10.28 -8.34
N ALA A 173 9.72 10.05 -8.28
CA ALA A 173 10.72 11.04 -8.71
C ALA A 173 10.56 11.42 -10.19
N SER A 174 10.34 10.44 -11.07
CA SER A 174 10.11 10.67 -12.52
C SER A 174 8.88 11.53 -12.77
N VAL A 175 7.78 11.24 -12.07
CA VAL A 175 6.53 12.02 -12.16
C VAL A 175 6.74 13.44 -11.62
N LEU A 176 7.42 13.60 -10.48
CA LEU A 176 7.71 14.93 -9.91
C LEU A 176 8.57 15.78 -10.86
N VAL A 177 9.62 15.21 -11.45
CA VAL A 177 10.45 15.89 -12.46
C VAL A 177 9.61 16.27 -13.68
N ALA A 178 8.77 15.38 -14.20
CA ALA A 178 7.89 15.68 -15.33
C ALA A 178 6.84 16.77 -15.00
N VAL A 179 6.27 16.76 -13.79
CA VAL A 179 5.32 17.77 -13.32
C VAL A 179 6.00 19.13 -13.18
N THR A 180 7.16 19.21 -12.54
CA THR A 180 7.92 20.46 -12.44
C THR A 180 8.31 21.01 -13.80
N PHE A 181 8.78 20.17 -14.72
CA PHE A 181 9.05 20.55 -16.10
C PHE A 181 7.80 21.10 -16.81
N THR A 182 6.64 20.47 -16.60
CA THR A 182 5.36 20.91 -17.17
C THR A 182 4.92 22.26 -16.61
N ILE A 183 5.07 22.48 -15.31
CA ILE A 183 4.78 23.77 -14.66
C ILE A 183 5.68 24.86 -15.25
N VAL A 184 6.98 24.60 -15.39
CA VAL A 184 7.93 25.55 -15.99
C VAL A 184 7.59 25.84 -17.44
N ALA A 185 7.32 24.82 -18.25
CA ALA A 185 6.93 24.96 -19.66
C ALA A 185 5.65 25.81 -19.80
N TRP A 186 4.72 25.68 -18.84
CA TRP A 186 3.50 26.48 -18.82
C TRP A 186 3.75 27.93 -18.40
N GLN A 187 4.53 28.16 -17.35
CA GLN A 187 4.89 29.51 -16.87
C GLN A 187 5.69 30.30 -17.91
N LYS A 188 6.57 29.63 -18.68
CA LYS A 188 7.39 30.23 -19.73
C LYS A 188 6.72 30.22 -21.11
N ASN A 189 5.46 29.78 -21.20
CA ASN A 189 4.65 29.73 -22.41
C ASN A 189 5.36 29.08 -23.62
N TRP A 190 6.01 27.94 -23.40
CA TRP A 190 6.75 27.25 -24.46
C TRP A 190 5.84 26.77 -25.59
N SER A 191 6.34 26.87 -26.83
CA SER A 191 5.70 26.22 -27.97
C SER A 191 5.66 24.71 -27.80
N ARG A 192 4.53 24.09 -28.17
CA ARG A 192 4.24 22.65 -28.05
C ARG A 192 4.52 22.09 -26.64
N LYS A 193 4.15 22.83 -25.59
CA LYS A 193 4.35 22.44 -24.18
C LYS A 193 3.91 21.01 -23.85
N TRP A 194 2.76 20.57 -24.36
CA TRP A 194 2.25 19.21 -24.13
C TRP A 194 3.15 18.13 -24.70
N THR A 195 3.64 18.28 -25.94
CA THR A 195 4.53 17.26 -26.54
C THR A 195 5.85 17.23 -25.80
N LYS A 196 6.43 18.38 -25.44
CA LYS A 196 7.67 18.46 -24.67
C LYS A 196 7.53 17.82 -23.28
N SER A 197 6.43 18.10 -22.57
CA SER A 197 6.12 17.50 -21.27
C SER A 197 5.96 15.98 -21.37
N LEU A 198 5.26 15.49 -22.39
CA LEU A 198 5.11 14.05 -22.61
C LEU A 198 6.44 13.39 -22.93
N THR A 199 7.26 14.00 -23.81
CA THR A 199 8.61 13.52 -24.10
C THR A 199 9.49 13.50 -22.85
N ALA A 200 9.44 14.53 -22.01
CA ALA A 200 10.17 14.56 -20.76
C ALA A 200 9.74 13.43 -19.80
N LEU A 201 8.43 13.19 -19.66
CA LEU A 201 7.92 12.08 -18.86
C LEU A 201 8.43 10.73 -19.39
N VAL A 202 8.33 10.48 -20.70
CA VAL A 202 8.81 9.24 -21.33
C VAL A 202 10.31 9.07 -21.11
N LEU A 203 11.11 10.12 -21.30
CA LEU A 203 12.55 10.07 -21.05
C LEU A 203 12.88 9.77 -19.57
N CYS A 204 12.16 10.38 -18.63
CA CYS A 204 12.32 10.07 -17.21
C CYS A 204 11.95 8.62 -16.89
N LEU A 205 10.86 8.09 -17.46
CA LEU A 205 10.47 6.70 -17.27
C LEU A 205 11.50 5.72 -17.87
N VAL A 206 12.04 6.02 -19.05
CA VAL A 206 13.12 5.22 -19.67
C VAL A 206 14.38 5.27 -18.80
N ALA A 207 14.77 6.44 -18.31
CA ALA A 207 15.92 6.59 -17.41
C ALA A 207 15.72 5.84 -16.09
N ALA A 208 14.52 5.89 -15.51
CA ALA A 208 14.17 5.14 -14.30
C ALA A 208 14.24 3.62 -14.54
N ASN A 209 13.76 3.14 -15.69
CA ASN A 209 13.88 1.74 -16.09
C ASN A 209 15.34 1.31 -16.23
N TYR A 210 16.15 2.12 -16.92
CA TYR A 210 17.58 1.85 -17.07
C TYR A 210 18.28 1.78 -15.70
N GLY A 211 18.09 2.79 -14.85
CA GLY A 211 18.68 2.83 -13.52
C GLY A 211 18.21 1.67 -12.62
N HIS A 212 16.95 1.26 -12.73
CA HIS A 212 16.43 0.12 -11.96
C HIS A 212 17.14 -1.18 -12.33
N PHE A 213 17.21 -1.54 -13.61
CA PHE A 213 17.75 -2.83 -14.04
C PHE A 213 19.27 -2.89 -14.05
N PHE A 214 19.96 -1.80 -14.40
CA PHE A 214 21.40 -1.80 -14.67
C PHE A 214 22.25 -1.12 -13.58
N TYR A 215 21.65 -0.54 -12.54
CA TYR A 215 22.41 0.17 -11.50
C TYR A 215 21.93 -0.15 -10.07
N LEU A 216 20.63 -0.38 -9.88
CA LEU A 216 20.04 -0.58 -8.54
C LEU A 216 19.56 -2.01 -8.28
N ALA A 217 19.66 -2.91 -9.26
CA ALA A 217 19.08 -4.24 -9.14
C ALA A 217 19.77 -5.08 -8.04
N ASP A 218 21.09 -4.93 -7.88
CA ASP A 218 21.89 -5.69 -6.91
C ASP A 218 21.65 -5.29 -5.44
N ASP A 219 21.18 -4.07 -5.19
CA ASP A 219 20.81 -3.59 -3.84
C ASP A 219 19.73 -4.49 -3.19
N ASN A 220 18.95 -5.21 -4.01
CA ASN A 220 17.89 -6.09 -3.53
C ASN A 220 18.43 -7.33 -2.81
N VAL A 221 19.60 -7.84 -3.19
CA VAL A 221 20.20 -9.04 -2.57
C VAL A 221 20.91 -8.66 -1.26
N LEU A 222 21.54 -7.49 -1.22
CA LEU A 222 22.29 -7.01 -0.05
C LEU A 222 21.42 -6.71 1.18
N GLN A 223 20.11 -6.55 1.00
CA GLN A 223 19.16 -6.24 2.08
C GLN A 223 18.57 -7.47 2.79
N VAL A 224 18.88 -8.69 2.34
CA VAL A 224 18.34 -9.92 2.93
C VAL A 224 19.28 -10.44 4.01
N GLU A 225 18.87 -10.33 5.27
CA GLU A 225 19.56 -10.97 6.40
C GLU A 225 19.69 -12.48 6.16
N PRO A 226 20.87 -13.10 6.43
CA PRO A 226 21.02 -14.54 6.35
C PRO A 226 20.01 -15.19 7.30
N THR A 227 19.01 -15.86 6.74
CA THR A 227 17.98 -16.51 7.55
C THR A 227 18.51 -17.85 8.01
N GLU A 228 18.37 -18.14 9.29
CA GLU A 228 18.61 -19.49 9.81
C GLU A 228 17.75 -20.50 9.06
N ILE A 229 18.36 -21.62 8.70
CA ILE A 229 17.66 -22.69 7.98
C ILE A 229 16.76 -23.40 8.98
N GLN A 230 15.47 -23.05 8.97
CA GLN A 230 14.46 -23.61 9.87
C GLN A 230 13.87 -24.91 9.29
N PRO A 231 13.44 -25.84 10.14
CA PRO A 231 12.64 -26.98 9.71
C PRO A 231 11.27 -26.51 9.21
N ILE A 232 10.81 -27.05 8.08
CA ILE A 232 9.56 -26.67 7.42
C ILE A 232 8.72 -27.91 7.11
N ALA A 233 7.41 -27.79 7.30
CA ALA A 233 6.42 -28.74 6.79
C ALA A 233 5.88 -28.27 5.43
N PHE A 234 5.60 -29.20 4.51
CA PHE A 234 5.11 -28.85 3.17
C PHE A 234 3.81 -28.04 3.16
N ASN A 235 2.94 -28.27 4.14
CA ASN A 235 1.67 -27.54 4.28
C ASN A 235 1.87 -26.06 4.67
N ASP A 236 3.04 -25.69 5.23
CA ASP A 236 3.35 -24.32 5.65
C ASP A 236 4.06 -23.52 4.54
N LEU A 237 4.31 -24.13 3.38
CA LEU A 237 4.96 -23.45 2.25
C LEU A 237 4.01 -22.43 1.61
N GLY A 238 4.55 -21.24 1.34
CA GLY A 238 3.86 -20.25 0.52
C GLY A 238 3.92 -20.63 -0.96
N PHE A 239 2.78 -20.76 -1.63
CA PHE A 239 2.74 -21.11 -3.06
C PHE A 239 2.61 -19.91 -4.01
N LYS A 240 3.15 -18.76 -3.61
CA LYS A 240 3.05 -17.49 -4.35
C LYS A 240 4.37 -16.73 -4.35
N VAL A 241 4.69 -16.13 -5.50
CA VAL A 241 5.83 -15.21 -5.66
C VAL A 241 5.38 -13.90 -6.28
N TYR A 242 6.12 -12.82 -6.02
CA TYR A 242 5.69 -11.47 -6.35
C TYR A 242 6.77 -10.70 -7.13
N PRO A 243 6.43 -9.84 -8.10
CA PRO A 243 7.38 -9.00 -8.85
C PRO A 243 7.89 -7.78 -8.06
N GLY A 244 7.51 -7.67 -6.79
CA GLY A 244 8.02 -6.74 -5.79
C GLY A 244 7.66 -7.24 -4.40
N ARG A 245 8.03 -6.50 -3.36
CA ARG A 245 7.87 -6.87 -1.94
C ARG A 245 6.59 -6.30 -1.31
N SER A 246 6.02 -5.21 -1.84
CA SER A 246 4.74 -4.70 -1.35
C SER A 246 3.54 -5.49 -1.83
N ASN A 247 2.42 -5.38 -1.10
CA ASN A 247 1.18 -6.12 -1.38
C ASN A 247 0.38 -5.57 -2.58
N VAL A 248 0.98 -4.71 -3.40
CA VAL A 248 0.31 -4.05 -4.54
C VAL A 248 0.45 -4.88 -5.82
N PHE A 249 1.34 -5.87 -5.83
CA PHE A 249 1.61 -6.68 -7.01
C PHE A 249 0.81 -7.97 -7.04
N ASP A 250 0.38 -8.35 -8.24
CA ASP A 250 -0.24 -9.64 -8.47
C ASP A 250 0.79 -10.77 -8.30
N ALA A 251 0.35 -11.83 -7.62
CA ALA A 251 1.17 -13.00 -7.39
C ALA A 251 1.26 -13.88 -8.66
N GLN A 252 2.36 -14.63 -8.76
CA GLN A 252 2.51 -15.76 -9.67
C GLN A 252 2.58 -17.07 -8.86
N ALA A 253 2.27 -18.19 -9.51
CA ALA A 253 2.26 -19.50 -8.88
C ALA A 253 3.67 -19.99 -8.55
N VAL A 254 3.82 -20.58 -7.38
CA VAL A 254 4.83 -21.61 -7.13
C VAL A 254 4.15 -22.95 -7.34
N ASN A 255 4.62 -23.71 -8.30
CA ASN A 255 4.01 -24.95 -8.78
C ASN A 255 4.95 -26.15 -8.65
N LEU A 256 6.14 -25.97 -8.08
CA LEU A 256 7.14 -27.00 -7.88
C LEU A 256 7.69 -27.00 -6.46
N VAL A 257 8.02 -28.19 -5.97
CA VAL A 257 8.82 -28.42 -4.76
C VAL A 257 9.89 -29.44 -5.10
N TYR A 258 11.13 -29.17 -4.71
CA TYR A 258 12.25 -30.09 -4.87
C TYR A 258 12.87 -30.39 -3.50
N VAL A 259 13.08 -31.68 -3.21
CA VAL A 259 13.71 -32.14 -1.97
C VAL A 259 15.04 -32.79 -2.31
N GLY A 260 16.13 -32.18 -1.84
CA GLY A 260 17.51 -32.58 -2.14
C GLY A 260 18.47 -31.42 -2.00
N GLU A 261 19.78 -31.67 -2.16
CA GLU A 261 20.82 -30.65 -1.93
C GLU A 261 20.61 -29.39 -2.79
N SER A 262 20.43 -29.56 -4.11
CA SER A 262 20.18 -28.46 -5.03
C SER A 262 19.44 -28.93 -6.28
N PRO A 263 18.47 -28.15 -6.80
CA PRO A 263 17.82 -28.45 -8.08
C PRO A 263 18.75 -28.22 -9.28
N ARG A 264 19.92 -27.59 -9.09
CA ARG A 264 20.86 -27.26 -10.16
C ARG A 264 21.28 -28.47 -11.00
N THR A 265 21.60 -29.60 -10.34
CA THR A 265 22.02 -30.82 -11.03
C THR A 265 20.90 -31.38 -11.88
N LEU A 266 19.67 -31.47 -11.32
CA LEU A 266 18.46 -31.85 -12.05
C LEU A 266 18.27 -30.99 -13.30
N MET A 267 18.34 -29.66 -13.16
CA MET A 267 18.13 -28.76 -14.29
C MET A 267 19.19 -28.98 -15.39
N GLN A 268 20.46 -29.17 -15.02
CA GLN A 268 21.54 -29.41 -15.97
C GLN A 268 21.40 -30.75 -16.69
N GLU A 269 21.00 -31.80 -15.99
CA GLU A 269 20.78 -33.14 -16.56
C GLU A 269 19.58 -33.18 -17.51
N LEU A 270 18.54 -32.38 -17.21
CA LEU A 270 17.40 -32.17 -18.12
C LEU A 270 17.73 -31.22 -19.30
N GLY A 271 18.95 -30.68 -19.37
CA GLY A 271 19.41 -29.83 -20.46
C GLY A 271 18.96 -28.36 -20.37
N TRP A 272 18.48 -27.91 -19.22
CA TRP A 272 18.11 -26.51 -19.00
C TRP A 272 19.37 -25.66 -18.76
N LEU A 273 19.36 -24.46 -19.33
CA LEU A 273 20.48 -23.52 -19.24
C LEU A 273 20.27 -22.58 -18.07
N GLU A 274 21.29 -22.42 -17.23
CA GLU A 274 21.24 -21.46 -16.13
C GLU A 274 21.20 -20.04 -16.68
N ASN A 275 20.31 -19.24 -16.12
CA ASN A 275 20.05 -17.89 -16.56
C ASN A 275 20.62 -16.87 -15.57
N GLN A 276 20.97 -15.69 -16.09
CA GLN A 276 21.40 -14.57 -15.27
C GLN A 276 20.21 -13.76 -14.78
N THR A 277 20.35 -13.16 -13.60
CA THR A 277 19.37 -12.27 -12.99
C THR A 277 19.99 -10.90 -12.76
N PHE A 278 19.18 -9.85 -12.91
CA PHE A 278 19.69 -8.48 -12.77
C PHE A 278 20.23 -8.17 -11.39
N SER A 279 19.74 -8.82 -10.33
CA SER A 279 20.16 -8.56 -8.95
C SER A 279 21.36 -9.38 -8.45
N ARG A 280 21.84 -10.35 -9.24
CA ARG A 280 22.91 -11.28 -8.82
C ARG A 280 24.11 -11.29 -9.75
N ASN A 281 23.98 -10.76 -10.95
CA ASN A 281 24.97 -10.94 -12.01
C ASN A 281 25.57 -9.62 -12.52
N ASP A 282 25.24 -8.47 -11.91
CA ASP A 282 25.77 -7.14 -12.30
C ASP A 282 25.76 -6.95 -13.83
N ILE A 283 24.57 -7.08 -14.41
CA ILE A 283 24.40 -7.12 -15.87
C ILE A 283 24.47 -5.69 -16.40
N GLU A 284 25.42 -5.39 -17.29
CA GLU A 284 25.41 -4.13 -18.03
C GLU A 284 24.53 -4.20 -19.30
N LEU A 285 24.25 -3.04 -19.93
CA LEU A 285 23.50 -3.00 -21.18
C LEU A 285 24.18 -3.82 -22.30
N SER A 286 25.51 -3.85 -22.30
CA SER A 286 26.30 -4.58 -23.30
C SER A 286 26.14 -6.11 -23.12
N ASP A 287 26.17 -6.58 -21.87
CA ASP A 287 25.91 -7.97 -21.50
C ASP A 287 24.48 -8.38 -21.84
N TYR A 288 23.51 -7.53 -21.52
CA TYR A 288 22.11 -7.75 -21.89
C TYR A 288 21.95 -7.99 -23.39
N VAL A 289 22.55 -7.13 -24.24
CA VAL A 289 22.49 -7.30 -25.70
C VAL A 289 23.23 -8.57 -26.15
N SER A 290 24.33 -8.95 -25.50
CA SER A 290 25.05 -10.19 -25.78
C SER A 290 24.21 -11.43 -25.47
N LEU A 291 23.58 -11.46 -24.29
CA LEU A 291 22.67 -12.50 -23.82
C LEU A 291 21.48 -12.70 -24.76
N LEU A 292 20.89 -11.60 -25.27
CA LEU A 292 19.83 -11.68 -26.28
C LEU A 292 20.28 -12.36 -27.57
N LYS A 293 21.50 -12.06 -28.05
CA LYS A 293 22.05 -12.72 -29.26
C LYS A 293 22.30 -14.21 -29.04
N GLN A 294 22.63 -14.59 -27.80
CA GLN A 294 22.85 -15.97 -27.39
C GLN A 294 21.55 -16.73 -27.08
N LYS A 295 20.37 -16.11 -27.24
CA LYS A 295 19.07 -16.71 -26.87
C LYS A 295 18.97 -17.07 -25.38
N LEU A 296 19.66 -16.30 -24.54
CA LEU A 296 19.70 -16.42 -23.10
C LEU A 296 19.31 -15.11 -22.41
N PRO A 297 18.13 -14.53 -22.66
CA PRO A 297 17.78 -13.25 -22.05
C PRO A 297 17.78 -13.38 -20.52
N PRO A 298 18.31 -12.41 -19.77
CA PRO A 298 18.20 -12.48 -18.33
C PRO A 298 16.75 -12.41 -17.87
N VAL A 299 16.51 -12.86 -16.64
CA VAL A 299 15.18 -12.82 -16.01
C VAL A 299 15.14 -11.75 -14.92
N SER A 300 13.99 -11.09 -14.83
CA SER A 300 13.66 -10.24 -13.69
C SER A 300 13.45 -11.09 -12.44
N ASP A 301 13.65 -10.47 -11.29
CA ASP A 301 13.51 -11.11 -9.99
C ASP A 301 12.06 -11.29 -9.60
N LEU A 302 11.80 -12.38 -8.90
CA LEU A 302 10.55 -12.62 -8.20
C LEU A 302 10.89 -12.91 -6.74
N PHE A 303 10.04 -12.42 -5.85
CA PHE A 303 10.24 -12.48 -4.41
C PHE A 303 9.35 -13.55 -3.81
N TRP A 304 9.98 -14.54 -3.16
CA TRP A 304 9.32 -15.52 -2.32
C TRP A 304 9.64 -15.20 -0.86
N ASN A 305 8.62 -14.94 -0.03
CA ASN A 305 8.82 -14.51 1.36
C ASN A 305 9.79 -13.32 1.49
N GLY A 306 9.70 -12.37 0.55
CA GLY A 306 10.57 -11.18 0.50
C GLY A 306 11.98 -11.42 -0.06
N LYS A 307 12.36 -12.67 -0.35
CA LYS A 307 13.69 -13.04 -0.87
C LYS A 307 13.68 -13.21 -2.39
N PRO A 308 14.66 -12.65 -3.11
CA PRO A 308 14.81 -12.92 -4.55
C PRO A 308 15.19 -14.38 -4.78
N GLN A 309 14.92 -14.89 -5.98
CA GLN A 309 15.29 -16.26 -6.37
C GLN A 309 16.78 -16.52 -6.17
N ALA A 310 17.12 -17.75 -5.79
CA ALA A 310 18.49 -18.19 -5.61
C ALA A 310 19.15 -18.51 -6.96
N MET A 311 18.37 -19.05 -7.90
CA MET A 311 18.82 -19.40 -9.24
C MET A 311 17.63 -19.39 -10.21
N ALA A 312 17.93 -19.25 -11.50
CA ALA A 312 16.95 -19.34 -12.57
C ALA A 312 17.52 -20.14 -13.74
N PHE A 313 16.65 -20.84 -14.46
CA PHE A 313 17.01 -21.59 -15.65
C PHE A 313 15.99 -21.35 -16.75
N GLN A 314 16.38 -21.62 -17.97
CA GLN A 314 15.50 -21.56 -19.13
C GLN A 314 15.93 -22.56 -20.21
N GLU A 315 14.99 -22.92 -21.06
CA GLU A 315 15.31 -23.54 -22.34
C GLU A 315 15.76 -22.46 -23.36
N PRO A 316 16.53 -22.82 -24.39
CA PRO A 316 16.92 -21.87 -25.44
C PRO A 316 15.70 -21.23 -26.09
N GLY A 317 15.62 -19.89 -26.07
CA GLY A 317 14.43 -19.18 -26.53
C GLY A 317 14.64 -17.70 -26.77
N SER A 318 13.55 -16.99 -26.99
CA SER A 318 13.56 -15.52 -27.15
C SER A 318 12.91 -14.86 -25.94
N LEU A 319 13.03 -13.53 -25.83
CA LEU A 319 12.24 -12.75 -24.86
C LEU A 319 10.74 -13.06 -24.99
N LEU A 320 10.22 -13.29 -26.19
CA LEU A 320 8.79 -13.48 -26.41
C LEU A 320 8.29 -14.90 -26.09
N LYS A 321 9.16 -15.89 -26.21
CA LYS A 321 8.80 -17.31 -26.18
C LYS A 321 9.93 -18.13 -25.61
N ARG A 322 9.72 -18.63 -24.40
CA ARG A 322 10.63 -19.52 -23.68
C ARG A 322 9.95 -20.11 -22.45
N SER A 323 10.36 -21.33 -22.11
CA SER A 323 10.11 -21.88 -20.78
C SER A 323 11.22 -21.44 -19.85
N HIS A 324 10.84 -20.99 -18.67
CA HIS A 324 11.79 -20.56 -17.65
C HIS A 324 11.31 -20.99 -16.27
N ILE A 325 12.27 -21.19 -15.38
CA ILE A 325 12.04 -21.67 -14.03
C ILE A 325 12.92 -20.89 -13.06
N ARG A 326 12.36 -20.54 -11.90
CA ARG A 326 13.08 -19.89 -10.81
C ARG A 326 12.99 -20.76 -9.56
N TRP A 327 14.05 -20.79 -8.76
CA TRP A 327 14.14 -21.59 -7.55
C TRP A 327 14.52 -20.73 -6.34
N TRP A 328 13.87 -21.02 -5.21
CA TRP A 328 14.17 -20.43 -3.91
C TRP A 328 14.43 -21.55 -2.90
N GLN A 329 15.39 -21.32 -2.00
CA GLN A 329 15.61 -22.22 -0.88
C GLN A 329 14.56 -21.94 0.19
N ALA A 330 13.75 -22.93 0.51
CA ALA A 330 12.69 -22.81 1.50
C ALA A 330 13.21 -23.05 2.92
N GLY A 331 13.93 -24.15 3.14
CA GLY A 331 14.43 -24.57 4.46
C GLY A 331 14.90 -26.02 4.46
N LEU A 332 14.81 -26.70 5.61
CA LEU A 332 15.06 -28.13 5.73
C LEU A 332 13.76 -28.88 6.00
N GLU A 333 13.59 -30.06 5.43
CA GLU A 333 12.46 -30.92 5.75
C GLU A 333 12.62 -31.45 7.19
N ALA A 334 11.56 -31.35 7.99
CA ALA A 334 11.59 -31.68 9.42
C ALA A 334 11.97 -33.13 9.76
N SER A 335 11.73 -34.08 8.85
CA SER A 335 11.95 -35.53 9.05
C SER A 335 13.30 -36.01 8.51
N SER A 336 13.67 -35.59 7.29
CA SER A 336 14.87 -36.06 6.60
C SER A 336 16.09 -35.15 6.79
N ASN A 337 15.87 -33.92 7.27
CA ASN A 337 16.87 -32.85 7.32
C ASN A 337 17.51 -32.56 5.94
N GLN A 338 16.80 -32.87 4.85
CA GLN A 338 17.20 -32.52 3.49
C GLN A 338 16.73 -31.11 3.14
N SER A 339 17.46 -30.45 2.23
CA SER A 339 17.09 -29.11 1.77
C SER A 339 15.81 -29.16 0.93
N VAL A 340 14.89 -28.25 1.23
CA VAL A 340 13.65 -28.06 0.48
C VAL A 340 13.75 -26.79 -0.34
N TRP A 341 13.41 -26.91 -1.61
CA TRP A 341 13.39 -25.83 -2.57
C TRP A 341 11.98 -25.68 -3.14
N VAL A 342 11.56 -24.44 -3.34
CA VAL A 342 10.31 -24.14 -4.04
C VAL A 342 10.64 -23.55 -5.40
N GLY A 343 9.84 -23.89 -6.41
CA GLY A 343 10.05 -23.48 -7.78
C GLY A 343 8.81 -22.93 -8.44
N ALA A 344 9.03 -21.97 -9.33
CA ALA A 344 8.01 -21.41 -10.21
C ALA A 344 8.46 -21.63 -11.65
N ILE A 345 7.79 -22.56 -12.36
CA ILE A 345 7.97 -22.77 -13.80
C ILE A 345 6.84 -22.10 -14.57
N SER A 346 7.18 -21.44 -15.67
CA SER A 346 6.23 -20.69 -16.49
C SER A 346 6.72 -20.60 -17.94
N TYR A 347 5.77 -20.38 -18.85
CA TYR A 347 6.05 -20.12 -20.26
C TYR A 347 5.79 -18.65 -20.58
N ASP A 348 6.75 -17.99 -21.21
CA ASP A 348 6.57 -16.67 -21.77
C ASP A 348 5.88 -16.77 -23.14
N ASP A 349 4.81 -16.01 -23.38
CA ASP A 349 4.04 -16.02 -24.64
C ASP A 349 4.00 -14.66 -25.35
N GLY A 350 4.57 -13.61 -24.75
CA GLY A 350 4.61 -12.27 -25.32
C GLY A 350 5.22 -11.21 -24.39
N LEU A 351 4.89 -9.94 -24.65
CA LEU A 351 5.26 -8.80 -23.80
C LEU A 351 4.01 -8.12 -23.26
N LYS A 352 4.11 -7.58 -22.04
CA LYS A 352 3.11 -6.72 -21.42
C LYS A 352 3.76 -5.53 -20.73
N LEU A 353 3.02 -4.42 -20.66
CA LEU A 353 3.39 -3.32 -19.78
C LEU A 353 2.88 -3.66 -18.37
N ALA A 354 3.78 -3.71 -17.40
CA ALA A 354 3.46 -4.15 -16.04
C ALA A 354 4.13 -3.28 -14.98
N HIS A 355 3.58 -3.33 -13.77
CA HIS A 355 4.21 -2.79 -12.57
C HIS A 355 5.19 -3.83 -12.00
N TYR A 356 6.44 -3.41 -11.80
CA TYR A 356 7.52 -4.26 -11.33
C TYR A 356 8.39 -3.48 -10.37
N SER A 357 8.54 -3.95 -9.13
CA SER A 357 9.40 -3.31 -8.12
C SER A 357 9.23 -1.77 -8.04
N GLY A 358 7.98 -1.30 -8.19
CA GLY A 358 7.61 0.11 -8.11
C GLY A 358 7.82 0.96 -9.37
N ILE A 359 8.31 0.38 -10.47
CA ILE A 359 8.38 1.03 -11.79
C ILE A 359 7.34 0.46 -12.76
N VAL A 360 7.03 1.22 -13.81
CA VAL A 360 6.28 0.72 -14.97
C VAL A 360 7.29 0.33 -16.04
N THR A 361 7.26 -0.92 -16.46
CA THR A 361 8.22 -1.48 -17.41
C THR A 361 7.58 -2.47 -18.38
N VAL A 362 8.29 -2.78 -19.46
CA VAL A 362 7.90 -3.82 -20.40
C VAL A 362 8.49 -5.13 -19.89
N LEU A 363 7.62 -6.04 -19.47
CA LEU A 363 7.98 -7.39 -19.05
C LEU A 363 7.44 -8.43 -20.02
N HIS A 364 7.88 -9.66 -19.83
CA HIS A 364 7.29 -10.83 -20.48
C HIS A 364 5.87 -11.07 -19.94
N ARG A 365 4.98 -11.45 -20.85
CA ARG A 365 3.69 -11.99 -20.48
C ARG A 365 3.86 -13.50 -20.31
N ILE A 366 3.39 -13.98 -19.16
CA ILE A 366 3.37 -15.40 -18.82
C ILE A 366 2.05 -15.97 -19.32
N ASP A 367 2.10 -17.16 -19.91
CA ASP A 367 0.92 -17.95 -20.25
C ASP A 367 0.11 -18.21 -18.98
N PRO A 368 -1.20 -17.86 -18.94
CA PRO A 368 -2.01 -18.05 -17.75
C PRO A 368 -2.10 -19.51 -17.28
N ASN A 369 -1.86 -20.49 -18.15
CA ASN A 369 -1.89 -21.92 -17.82
C ASN A 369 -0.55 -22.41 -17.25
N VAL A 370 -0.29 -22.10 -15.99
CA VAL A 370 0.96 -22.50 -15.32
C VAL A 370 1.07 -24.01 -15.09
N ASP A 371 -0.06 -24.74 -15.08
CA ASP A 371 -0.09 -26.19 -14.90
C ASP A 371 0.49 -26.92 -16.12
N SER A 372 0.27 -26.38 -17.33
CA SER A 372 0.77 -26.99 -18.57
C SER A 372 2.29 -27.16 -18.58
N GLU A 373 3.03 -26.17 -18.09
CA GLU A 373 4.49 -26.22 -18.03
C GLU A 373 5.00 -27.07 -16.86
N ARG A 374 4.28 -27.08 -15.73
CA ARG A 374 4.54 -28.00 -14.61
C ARG A 374 4.43 -29.45 -15.08
N ASP A 375 3.34 -29.80 -15.75
CA ASP A 375 3.07 -31.16 -16.23
C ASP A 375 4.07 -31.57 -17.31
N ARG A 376 4.51 -30.61 -18.14
CA ARG A 376 5.59 -30.83 -19.10
C ARG A 376 6.91 -31.18 -18.42
N LEU A 377 7.27 -30.49 -17.34
CA LEU A 377 8.46 -30.81 -16.55
C LEU A 377 8.33 -32.19 -15.87
N ALA A 378 7.15 -32.53 -15.35
CA ALA A 378 6.88 -33.85 -14.78
C ALA A 378 7.16 -34.97 -15.80
N ASN A 379 6.66 -34.81 -17.03
CA ASN A 379 6.93 -35.74 -18.13
C ASN A 379 8.42 -35.80 -18.51
N GLN A 380 9.15 -34.67 -18.49
CA GLN A 380 10.59 -34.66 -18.73
C GLN A 380 11.35 -35.49 -17.68
N ILE A 381 10.94 -35.40 -16.40
CA ILE A 381 11.54 -36.17 -15.31
C ILE A 381 11.23 -37.66 -15.46
N GLU A 382 9.98 -38.03 -15.75
CA GLU A 382 9.57 -39.43 -15.94
C GLU A 382 10.31 -40.09 -17.12
N MET A 383 10.54 -39.35 -18.20
CA MET A 383 11.28 -39.83 -19.37
C MET A 383 12.80 -39.81 -19.18
N SER A 384 13.30 -39.18 -18.11
CA SER A 384 14.73 -39.09 -17.84
C SER A 384 15.28 -40.39 -17.25
N HIS A 385 16.61 -40.53 -17.25
CA HIS A 385 17.29 -41.65 -16.59
C HIS A 385 17.63 -41.36 -15.12
N LEU A 386 17.04 -40.31 -14.55
CA LEU A 386 17.35 -39.85 -13.20
C LEU A 386 16.69 -40.74 -12.15
N ALA A 387 17.36 -40.94 -11.02
CA ALA A 387 16.80 -41.65 -9.86
C ALA A 387 15.85 -40.74 -9.04
N LEU A 388 15.02 -39.95 -9.72
CA LEU A 388 14.09 -39.00 -9.14
C LEU A 388 12.67 -39.29 -9.65
N VAL A 389 11.68 -38.98 -8.82
CA VAL A 389 10.25 -39.10 -9.16
C VAL A 389 9.61 -37.73 -9.08
N GLY A 390 8.75 -37.41 -10.04
CA GLY A 390 7.90 -36.21 -10.04
C GLY A 390 6.45 -36.60 -9.77
N GLU A 391 5.94 -36.33 -8.58
CA GLU A 391 4.54 -36.64 -8.21
C GLU A 391 3.73 -35.37 -8.02
N LEU A 392 2.46 -35.38 -8.45
CA LEU A 392 1.54 -34.25 -8.23
C LEU A 392 0.85 -34.38 -6.87
N HIS A 393 1.00 -33.35 -6.03
CA HIS A 393 0.39 -33.27 -4.71
C HIS A 393 -0.49 -32.01 -4.60
N SER A 394 -1.70 -32.14 -4.07
CA SER A 394 -2.63 -31.02 -3.87
C SER A 394 -2.24 -30.17 -2.65
N LEU A 395 -1.16 -29.40 -2.78
CA LEU A 395 -0.59 -28.56 -1.71
C LEU A 395 -1.08 -27.11 -1.75
N ALA A 396 -1.43 -26.61 -2.95
CA ALA A 396 -1.90 -25.24 -3.13
C ALA A 396 -3.43 -25.18 -3.29
N GLN A 397 -3.99 -24.00 -3.06
CA GLN A 397 -5.41 -23.77 -3.35
C GLN A 397 -5.61 -23.58 -4.86
N PRO A 398 -6.62 -24.23 -5.47
CA PRO A 398 -6.94 -24.02 -6.89
C PRO A 398 -7.25 -22.55 -7.17
N VAL A 399 -6.76 -22.05 -8.30
CA VAL A 399 -6.99 -20.68 -8.78
C VAL A 399 -7.79 -20.76 -10.07
N ALA A 400 -9.03 -20.29 -10.03
CA ALA A 400 -9.88 -20.25 -11.21
C ALA A 400 -9.43 -19.17 -12.20
N MET A 401 -9.70 -19.40 -13.48
CA MET A 401 -9.50 -18.39 -14.51
C MET A 401 -10.45 -17.21 -14.28
N ASP A 402 -9.91 -16.05 -13.94
CA ASP A 402 -10.66 -14.83 -13.71
C ASP A 402 -9.88 -13.58 -14.16
N ASN A 403 -10.48 -12.39 -13.98
CA ASN A 403 -9.83 -11.11 -14.28
C ASN A 403 -9.01 -10.55 -13.11
N LYS A 404 -8.90 -11.29 -11.99
CA LYS A 404 -8.20 -10.85 -10.78
C LYS A 404 -6.80 -11.44 -10.68
N HIS A 405 -6.56 -12.58 -11.34
CA HIS A 405 -5.27 -13.27 -11.34
C HIS A 405 -4.68 -13.30 -12.74
N ASP A 406 -3.35 -13.20 -12.81
CA ASP A 406 -2.60 -13.33 -14.06
C ASP A 406 -2.50 -14.78 -14.56
N TYR A 407 -2.90 -15.76 -13.75
CA TYR A 407 -2.79 -17.19 -14.02
C TYR A 407 -3.97 -17.98 -13.43
N TYR A 408 -4.15 -19.23 -13.88
CA TYR A 408 -5.03 -20.22 -13.27
C TYR A 408 -4.25 -21.51 -12.98
N SER A 409 -4.66 -22.25 -11.95
CA SER A 409 -4.03 -23.52 -11.55
C SER A 409 -5.03 -24.46 -10.88
N ASP A 410 -4.85 -25.76 -11.08
CA ASP A 410 -5.60 -26.85 -10.43
C ASP A 410 -5.25 -27.02 -8.93
N GLY A 411 -4.25 -26.29 -8.41
CA GLY A 411 -3.80 -26.35 -7.02
C GLY A 411 -2.80 -27.49 -6.75
N ASN A 412 -2.49 -28.32 -7.75
CA ASN A 412 -1.46 -29.33 -7.62
C ASN A 412 -0.06 -28.71 -7.75
N VAL A 413 0.88 -29.29 -7.03
CA VAL A 413 2.28 -28.91 -7.00
C VAL A 413 3.09 -30.16 -7.31
N LEU A 414 4.05 -30.04 -8.23
CA LEU A 414 4.94 -31.13 -8.57
C LEU A 414 6.03 -31.26 -7.50
N LEU A 415 5.97 -32.35 -6.73
CA LEU A 415 7.00 -32.73 -5.78
C LEU A 415 8.05 -33.59 -6.50
N ILE A 416 9.29 -33.12 -6.49
CA ILE A 416 10.44 -33.78 -7.11
C ILE A 416 11.38 -34.24 -6.00
N SER A 417 11.60 -35.54 -5.88
CA SER A 417 12.46 -36.11 -4.83
C SER A 417 12.97 -37.50 -5.20
N GLU A 418 13.89 -38.03 -4.40
CA GLU A 418 14.24 -39.45 -4.47
C GLU A 418 13.04 -40.32 -4.06
N PRO A 419 12.87 -41.53 -4.65
CA PRO A 419 11.74 -42.41 -4.37
C PRO A 419 11.51 -42.73 -2.88
N SER A 420 12.58 -42.80 -2.09
CA SER A 420 12.55 -43.07 -0.65
C SER A 420 11.91 -41.93 0.16
N VAL A 421 11.98 -40.69 -0.34
CA VAL A 421 11.48 -39.48 0.30
C VAL A 421 10.02 -39.23 -0.09
N ALA A 422 9.66 -39.45 -1.36
CA ALA A 422 8.28 -39.30 -1.86
C ALA A 422 7.26 -40.10 -1.03
N LEU A 423 7.61 -41.35 -0.66
CA LEU A 423 6.77 -42.26 0.13
C LEU A 423 6.42 -41.72 1.54
N ASN A 424 7.29 -40.88 2.14
CA ASN A 424 7.04 -40.31 3.46
C ASN A 424 6.08 -39.12 3.39
N VAL A 425 6.09 -38.35 2.31
CA VAL A 425 5.19 -37.21 2.09
C VAL A 425 3.77 -37.68 1.79
N SER A 426 3.62 -38.73 0.96
CA SER A 426 2.32 -39.34 0.68
C SER A 426 1.64 -39.93 1.93
N ASN A 427 2.42 -40.36 2.93
CA ASN A 427 1.93 -40.89 4.21
C ASN A 427 1.54 -39.81 5.23
N GLN A 428 1.86 -38.54 4.99
CA GLN A 428 1.43 -37.39 5.81
C GLN A 428 0.10 -36.78 5.33
N ARG A 429 -0.60 -37.45 4.41
CA ARG A 429 -1.96 -37.07 4.01
C ARG A 429 -2.84 -36.96 5.27
N PRO A 430 -3.56 -35.85 5.48
CA PRO A 430 -4.71 -35.93 6.36
C PRO A 430 -5.68 -36.92 5.71
N ASP A 431 -6.13 -37.92 6.47
CA ASP A 431 -7.21 -38.80 6.07
C ASP A 431 -8.40 -37.93 5.59
N THR A 432 -8.52 -37.72 4.28
CA THR A 432 -9.83 -37.52 3.69
C THR A 432 -10.53 -38.86 3.79
N LYS A 433 -11.05 -39.16 4.99
CA LYS A 433 -12.20 -40.04 5.12
C LYS A 433 -13.24 -39.48 4.17
N MET A 434 -13.40 -40.19 3.07
CA MET A 434 -14.56 -40.17 2.22
C MET A 434 -15.78 -40.23 3.15
N ALA A 435 -16.42 -39.08 3.38
CA ALA A 435 -17.68 -39.03 4.07
C ALA A 435 -18.66 -39.89 3.25
N PRO A 436 -19.44 -40.77 3.89
CA PRO A 436 -20.41 -41.58 3.17
C PRO A 436 -21.41 -40.65 2.48
N ASN A 437 -21.84 -41.03 1.28
CA ASN A 437 -22.88 -40.38 0.50
C ASN A 437 -24.03 -39.86 1.37
N ASP A 438 -24.10 -38.56 1.60
CA ASP A 438 -25.32 -37.89 2.05
C ASP A 438 -26.12 -37.47 0.82
N GLU A 439 -26.92 -38.41 0.30
CA GLU A 439 -28.03 -38.18 -0.63
C GLU A 439 -29.18 -37.32 -0.03
N ALA A 440 -28.94 -36.57 1.05
CA ALA A 440 -29.99 -35.92 1.85
C ALA A 440 -29.89 -34.38 1.91
N SER A 441 -29.30 -33.73 0.90
CA SER A 441 -29.27 -32.24 0.84
C SER A 441 -29.65 -31.63 -0.51
N ILE A 442 -30.29 -32.40 -1.40
CA ILE A 442 -30.87 -31.90 -2.67
C ILE A 442 -32.36 -31.52 -2.56
N SER A 443 -33.01 -31.64 -1.39
CA SER A 443 -34.47 -31.39 -1.25
C SER A 443 -34.89 -30.09 -0.55
N ALA A 444 -34.01 -29.08 -0.39
CA ALA A 444 -34.35 -27.87 0.38
C ALA A 444 -34.07 -26.52 -0.29
N ILE A 445 -34.06 -26.45 -1.64
CA ILE A 445 -34.05 -25.15 -2.38
C ILE A 445 -35.08 -25.14 -3.52
N SER A 446 -36.23 -25.76 -3.32
CA SER A 446 -37.38 -25.56 -4.20
C SER A 446 -38.66 -25.42 -3.37
N GLU A 447 -38.91 -24.23 -2.84
CA GLU A 447 -40.26 -23.65 -2.67
C GLU A 447 -40.18 -22.30 -1.95
N LEU A 448 -41.07 -21.39 -2.36
CA LEU A 448 -41.32 -20.00 -1.92
C LEU A 448 -40.46 -18.92 -2.60
N SER A 449 -40.96 -17.98 -3.42
CA SER A 449 -42.21 -17.70 -4.14
C SER A 449 -41.93 -16.44 -5.00
N PRO A 450 -42.59 -16.23 -6.15
CA PRO A 450 -42.26 -15.16 -7.09
C PRO A 450 -43.02 -13.84 -6.83
N GLY A 451 -42.35 -12.71 -7.09
CA GLY A 451 -42.97 -11.48 -7.59
C GLY A 451 -43.50 -10.48 -6.58
N VAL A 452 -42.96 -9.25 -6.60
CA VAL A 452 -43.73 -7.99 -6.66
C VAL A 452 -42.89 -6.94 -7.41
N ILE A 453 -43.45 -6.52 -8.56
CA ILE A 453 -43.40 -5.21 -9.27
C ILE A 453 -42.27 -4.24 -8.93
#